data_AF-A0A7L7TUK8-F1
#
_entry.id   AF-A0A7L7TUK8-F1
#
_cell.length_a   1.000
_cell.length_b   1.000
_cell.length_c   1.000
_cell.angle_alpha   90.00
_cell.angle_beta   90.00
_cell.angle_gamma   90.00
#
_symmetry.space_group_name_H-M   'P 1'
#
loop_
_entity.id
_entity.type
_entity.pdbx_description
1 polymer ?
#
loop_
_entity_poly.entity_id
_entity_poly.type
_entity_poly.pdbx_seq_one_letter_code
_entity_poly.pdbx_strand_id
1 'polypeptide(L)'
;MDYTLAVLFSILQVLSVGSAAPLPVEVVKMKSKVKWMAEQLVVKLDKDFQVPVGLTLSPPSDDLDGPSTIVTVLEGYNSLISDNLNGVSQVKFEISSLTGYLDQWRQGHCSEQRPKPSVPGPLQDLQSRKEFIHTVSIEALMRVKEFLNLLLKNLDHLETC
;
A
#
# COMPACT_ATOMS: atom_id res chain seq x y z
N MET A 1 12.00 15.06 58.47
CA MET A 1 12.84 14.57 57.37
C MET A 1 11.85 13.92 56.41
N ASP A 2 11.06 14.72 55.67
CA ASP A 2 9.81 14.19 55.05
C ASP A 2 9.43 14.86 53.72
N TYR A 3 10.31 15.69 53.13
CA TYR A 3 10.01 16.38 51.87
C TYR A 3 10.42 15.57 50.63
N THR A 4 11.38 14.65 50.75
CA THR A 4 11.88 13.83 49.65
C THR A 4 10.88 12.74 49.23
N LEU A 5 10.06 12.25 50.16
CA LEU A 5 9.02 11.24 49.90
C LEU A 5 7.80 11.82 49.16
N ALA A 6 7.42 13.07 49.48
CA ALA A 6 6.30 13.74 48.83
C ALA A 6 6.58 14.05 47.35
N VAL A 7 7.82 14.39 47.00
CA VAL A 7 8.22 14.67 45.61
C VAL A 7 8.22 13.40 44.75
N LEU A 8 8.62 12.25 45.31
CA LEU A 8 8.61 10.97 44.58
C LEU A 8 7.19 10.49 44.27
N PHE A 9 6.21 10.75 45.15
CA PHE A 9 4.81 10.42 44.89
C PHE A 9 4.20 11.26 43.77
N SER A 10 4.57 12.54 43.66
CA SER A 10 4.09 13.43 42.59
C SER A 10 4.62 13.05 41.21
N ILE A 11 5.84 12.50 41.12
CA ILE A 11 6.43 12.08 39.83
C ILE A 11 5.82 10.75 39.34
N LEU A 12 5.45 9.85 40.26
CA LEU A 12 4.81 8.57 39.95
C LEU A 12 3.39 8.71 39.36
N GLN A 13 2.67 9.79 39.66
CA GLN A 13 1.33 10.03 39.11
C GLN A 13 1.35 10.58 37.67
N VAL A 14 2.48 11.11 37.20
CA VAL A 14 2.63 11.57 35.80
C VAL A 14 2.93 10.41 34.85
N LEU A 15 3.36 9.27 35.38
CA LEU A 15 3.53 8.02 34.64
C LEU A 15 2.24 7.18 34.63
N SER A 16 1.07 7.82 34.72
CA SER A 16 -0.20 7.20 34.35
C SER A 16 -0.12 6.81 32.88
N VAL A 17 0.36 5.58 32.70
CA VAL A 17 0.50 4.81 31.48
C VAL A 17 -0.70 5.12 30.60
N GLY A 18 -0.48 5.95 29.58
CA GLY A 18 -1.35 6.01 28.42
C GLY A 18 -1.24 4.66 27.72
N SER A 19 -1.95 3.66 28.24
CA SER A 19 -2.17 2.43 27.50
C SER A 19 -3.10 2.81 26.36
N ALA A 20 -2.53 3.13 25.20
CA ALA A 20 -3.32 3.17 23.98
C ALA A 20 -4.11 1.85 23.91
N ALA A 21 -5.41 1.93 23.67
CA ALA A 21 -6.22 0.73 23.50
C ALA A 21 -5.61 -0.10 22.36
N PRO A 22 -5.44 -1.42 22.54
CA PRO A 22 -4.91 -2.26 21.48
C PRO A 22 -5.79 -2.15 20.24
N LEU A 23 -5.17 -2.14 19.06
CA LEU A 23 -5.90 -2.09 17.79
C LEU A 23 -6.95 -3.21 17.72
N PRO A 24 -8.10 -2.97 17.07
CA PRO A 24 -9.08 -4.01 16.83
C PRO A 24 -8.42 -5.23 16.17
N VAL A 25 -8.72 -6.43 16.65
CA VAL A 25 -8.10 -7.69 16.19
C VAL A 25 -8.25 -7.86 14.66
N GLU A 26 -9.36 -7.39 14.12
CA GLU A 26 -9.66 -7.37 12.68
C GLU A 26 -8.70 -6.47 11.88
N VAL A 27 -8.32 -5.30 12.40
CA VAL A 27 -7.34 -4.39 11.77
C VAL A 27 -5.96 -5.06 11.74
N VAL A 28 -5.55 -5.68 12.84
CA VAL A 28 -4.26 -6.40 12.92
C VAL A 28 -4.22 -7.56 11.92
N LYS A 29 -5.31 -8.34 11.83
CA LYS A 29 -5.45 -9.44 10.87
C LYS A 29 -5.43 -8.93 9.44
N MET A 30 -6.08 -7.82 9.17
CA MET A 30 -6.08 -7.16 7.86
C MET A 30 -4.66 -6.75 7.47
N LYS A 31 -3.95 -6.00 8.32
CA LYS A 31 -2.57 -5.58 8.04
C LYS A 31 -1.66 -6.76 7.79
N SER A 32 -1.77 -7.82 8.59
CA SER A 32 -0.96 -9.03 8.43
C SER A 32 -1.23 -9.72 7.09
N LYS A 33 -2.50 -9.78 6.65
CA LYS A 33 -2.85 -10.36 5.36
C LYS A 33 -2.38 -9.51 4.19
N VAL A 34 -2.57 -8.18 4.24
CA VAL A 34 -2.06 -7.24 3.22
C VAL A 34 -0.55 -7.35 3.11
N LYS A 35 0.16 -7.34 4.24
CA LYS A 35 1.60 -7.52 4.30
C LYS A 35 2.04 -8.80 3.60
N TRP A 36 1.45 -9.94 3.98
CA TRP A 36 1.79 -11.23 3.37
C TRP A 36 1.56 -11.23 1.85
N MET A 37 0.41 -10.73 1.39
CA MET A 37 0.10 -10.66 -0.05
C MET A 37 1.08 -9.76 -0.81
N ALA A 38 1.41 -8.59 -0.25
CA ALA A 38 2.35 -7.64 -0.84
C ALA A 38 3.77 -8.21 -0.88
N GLU A 39 4.25 -8.86 0.19
CA GLU A 39 5.57 -9.52 0.22
C GLU A 39 5.68 -10.61 -0.84
N GLN A 40 4.69 -11.49 -0.96
CA GLN A 40 4.69 -12.54 -1.98
C GLN A 40 4.73 -11.95 -3.39
N LEU A 41 3.97 -10.89 -3.63
CA LEU A 41 3.93 -10.23 -4.93
C LEU A 41 5.25 -9.53 -5.26
N VAL A 42 5.89 -8.86 -4.29
CA VAL A 42 7.23 -8.26 -4.47
C VAL A 42 8.27 -9.31 -4.81
N VAL A 43 8.31 -10.43 -4.06
CA VAL A 43 9.26 -11.53 -4.33
C VAL A 43 9.08 -12.09 -5.74
N LYS A 44 7.84 -12.21 -6.20
CA LYS A 44 7.54 -12.67 -7.57
C LYS A 44 8.00 -11.67 -8.62
N LEU A 45 7.70 -10.39 -8.42
CA LEU A 45 8.12 -9.32 -9.32
C LEU A 45 9.65 -9.27 -9.43
N ASP A 46 10.38 -9.44 -8.32
CA ASP A 46 11.84 -9.49 -8.30
C ASP A 46 12.43 -10.67 -9.07
N LYS A 47 11.77 -11.83 -8.98
CA LYS A 47 12.22 -13.05 -9.63
C LYS A 47 11.93 -13.06 -11.13
N ASP A 48 10.72 -12.64 -11.50
CA ASP A 48 10.18 -12.87 -12.84
C ASP A 48 10.38 -11.65 -13.76
N PHE A 49 10.60 -10.45 -13.21
CA PHE A 49 10.72 -9.20 -13.96
C PHE A 49 11.92 -8.37 -13.49
N GLN A 50 12.97 -8.33 -14.32
CA GLN A 50 14.10 -7.45 -14.06
C GLN A 50 13.81 -6.03 -14.54
N VAL A 51 14.29 -5.05 -13.78
CA VAL A 51 14.27 -3.64 -14.17
C VAL A 51 15.13 -3.49 -15.44
N PRO A 52 14.58 -3.03 -16.57
CA PRO A 52 15.36 -2.79 -17.77
C PRO A 52 16.50 -1.80 -17.51
N VAL A 53 17.68 -2.08 -18.07
CA VAL A 53 18.82 -1.16 -18.00
C VAL A 53 18.43 0.19 -18.62
N GLY A 54 18.62 1.27 -17.87
CA GLY A 54 18.28 2.63 -18.32
C GLY A 54 16.86 3.08 -17.97
N LEU A 55 16.01 2.20 -17.43
CA LEU A 55 14.72 2.62 -16.87
C LEU A 55 14.98 3.34 -15.54
N THR A 56 14.67 4.63 -15.49
CA THR A 56 14.65 5.42 -14.26
C THR A 56 13.20 5.78 -13.96
N LEU A 57 12.73 5.37 -12.80
CA LEU A 57 11.41 5.73 -12.33
C LEU A 57 11.53 6.95 -11.45
N SER A 58 10.68 7.94 -11.67
CA SER A 58 10.47 8.99 -10.67
C SER A 58 10.05 8.33 -9.35
N PRO A 59 10.40 8.88 -8.19
CA PRO A 59 9.96 8.33 -6.91
C PRO A 59 8.45 8.04 -6.92
N PRO A 60 7.99 6.97 -6.26
CA PRO A 60 6.57 6.75 -6.07
C PRO A 60 5.96 7.98 -5.39
N SER A 61 4.74 8.37 -5.77
CA SER A 61 4.01 9.40 -5.03
C SER A 61 3.78 8.90 -3.61
N ASP A 62 4.08 9.73 -2.61
CA ASP A 62 3.91 9.40 -1.19
C ASP A 62 2.42 9.25 -0.77
N ASP A 63 1.49 9.33 -1.71
CA ASP A 63 0.04 9.32 -1.50
C ASP A 63 -0.49 7.92 -1.17
N LEU A 64 -0.15 7.40 0.02
CA LEU A 64 -0.86 6.31 0.67
C LEU A 64 -2.03 6.87 1.49
N ASP A 65 -2.97 7.59 0.87
CA ASP A 65 -4.12 8.14 1.60
C ASP A 65 -5.25 7.10 1.71
N GLY A 66 -5.01 6.05 2.49
CA GLY A 66 -6.01 5.02 2.80
C GLY A 66 -6.22 3.93 1.74
N PRO A 67 -7.04 2.90 2.05
CA PRO A 67 -7.37 1.82 1.13
C PRO A 67 -7.96 2.28 -0.20
N SER A 68 -8.68 3.40 -0.25
CA SER A 68 -9.29 3.91 -1.49
C SER A 68 -8.24 4.32 -2.52
N THR A 69 -7.21 5.05 -2.08
CA THR A 69 -6.09 5.48 -2.92
C THR A 69 -5.26 4.29 -3.34
N ILE A 70 -4.97 3.38 -2.41
CA ILE A 70 -4.24 2.14 -2.69
C ILE A 70 -4.94 1.29 -3.76
N VAL A 71 -6.25 1.09 -3.64
CA VAL A 71 -7.06 0.36 -4.62
C VAL A 71 -6.98 1.03 -5.99
N THR A 72 -7.15 2.36 -6.04
CA THR A 72 -7.11 3.14 -7.30
C THR A 72 -5.76 2.99 -8.01
N VAL A 73 -4.66 3.02 -7.26
CA VAL A 73 -3.31 2.89 -7.82
C VAL A 73 -3.03 1.48 -8.33
N LEU A 74 -3.33 0.46 -7.53
CA LEU A 74 -3.10 -0.94 -7.91
C LEU A 74 -3.96 -1.34 -9.11
N GLU A 75 -5.25 -0.98 -9.11
CA GLU A 75 -6.16 -1.23 -10.23
C GLU A 75 -5.68 -0.49 -11.50
N GLY A 76 -5.28 0.77 -11.34
CA GLY A 76 -4.78 1.61 -12.41
C GLY A 76 -3.56 1.01 -13.11
N TYR A 77 -2.52 0.64 -12.37
CA TYR A 77 -1.35 -0.02 -12.96
C TYR A 77 -1.71 -1.39 -13.54
N ASN A 78 -2.53 -2.19 -12.85
CA ASN A 78 -2.94 -3.50 -13.35
C ASN A 78 -3.67 -3.43 -14.71
N SER A 79 -4.45 -2.36 -14.93
CA SER A 79 -5.14 -2.10 -16.19
C SER A 79 -4.20 -1.79 -17.37
N LEU A 80 -2.98 -1.32 -17.09
CA LEU A 80 -1.97 -0.99 -18.09
C LEU A 80 -1.07 -2.17 -18.45
N ILE A 81 -1.08 -3.22 -17.64
CA ILE A 81 -0.28 -4.42 -17.86
C ILE A 81 -0.99 -5.27 -18.92
N SER A 82 -0.32 -5.44 -20.07
CA SER A 82 -0.79 -6.25 -21.19
C SER A 82 -0.85 -7.73 -20.84
N ASP A 83 -1.96 -8.40 -21.14
CA ASP A 83 -2.13 -9.85 -20.95
C ASP A 83 -1.17 -10.68 -21.82
N ASN A 84 -0.64 -10.09 -22.88
CA ASN A 84 0.32 -10.74 -23.78
C ASN A 84 1.76 -10.72 -23.26
N LEU A 85 2.03 -10.04 -22.12
CA LEU A 85 3.34 -10.07 -21.51
C LEU A 85 3.59 -11.44 -20.87
N ASN A 86 4.70 -12.08 -21.22
CA ASN A 86 4.99 -13.44 -20.76
C ASN A 86 5.06 -13.51 -19.23
N GLY A 87 4.47 -14.56 -18.64
CA GLY A 87 4.48 -14.80 -17.19
C GLY A 87 3.61 -13.85 -16.36
N VAL A 88 2.86 -12.93 -16.99
CA VAL A 88 2.19 -11.85 -16.25
C VAL A 88 0.83 -12.20 -15.66
N SER A 89 0.16 -13.25 -16.17
CA SER A 89 -1.21 -13.60 -15.78
C SER A 89 -1.36 -13.82 -14.27
N GLN A 90 -0.41 -14.54 -13.68
CA GLN A 90 -0.39 -14.80 -12.23
C GLN A 90 -0.16 -13.51 -11.43
N VAL A 91 0.70 -12.62 -11.90
CA VAL A 91 0.98 -11.33 -11.26
C VAL A 91 -0.27 -10.44 -11.30
N LYS A 92 -0.93 -10.33 -12.45
CA LYS A 92 -2.19 -9.57 -12.56
C LYS A 92 -3.27 -10.11 -11.63
N PHE A 93 -3.39 -11.44 -11.53
CA PHE A 93 -4.33 -12.08 -10.61
C PHE A 93 -4.02 -11.73 -9.14
N GLU A 94 -2.75 -11.76 -8.74
CA GLU A 94 -2.34 -11.43 -7.38
C GLU A 94 -2.53 -9.95 -7.06
N ILE A 95 -2.26 -9.05 -8.01
CA ILE A 95 -2.59 -7.62 -7.88
C ILE A 95 -4.09 -7.45 -7.68
N SER A 96 -4.92 -8.09 -8.52
CA SER A 96 -6.38 -8.04 -8.40
C SER A 96 -6.88 -8.62 -7.06
N SER A 97 -6.26 -9.69 -6.57
CA SER A 97 -6.61 -10.32 -5.30
C SER A 97 -6.32 -9.39 -4.11
N LEU A 98 -5.14 -8.76 -4.09
CA LEU A 98 -4.79 -7.76 -3.07
C LEU A 98 -5.73 -6.55 -3.13
N THR A 99 -5.97 -6.04 -4.35
CA THR A 99 -6.87 -4.91 -4.60
C THR A 99 -8.29 -5.23 -4.11
N GLY A 100 -8.83 -6.39 -4.47
CA GLY A 100 -10.17 -6.82 -4.05
C GLY A 100 -10.27 -7.03 -2.54
N TYR A 101 -9.22 -7.53 -1.90
CA TYR A 101 -9.20 -7.67 -0.44
C TYR A 101 -9.28 -6.30 0.28
N LEU A 102 -8.51 -5.32 -0.20
CA LEU A 102 -8.53 -3.95 0.32
C LEU A 102 -9.85 -3.24 0.05
N ASP A 103 -10.41 -3.43 -1.15
CA ASP A 103 -11.70 -2.85 -1.53
C ASP A 103 -12.83 -3.40 -0.65
N GLN A 104 -12.87 -4.71 -0.43
CA GLN A 104 -13.82 -5.36 0.47
C GLN A 104 -13.66 -4.85 1.92
N TRP A 105 -12.42 -4.72 2.40
CA TRP A 105 -12.16 -4.18 3.73
C TRP A 105 -12.71 -2.75 3.87
N ARG A 106 -12.38 -1.87 2.91
CA ARG A 106 -12.86 -0.48 2.86
C ARG A 106 -14.39 -0.41 2.90
N GLN A 107 -15.06 -1.21 2.08
CA GLN A 107 -16.53 -1.22 2.01
C GLN A 107 -17.19 -1.60 3.34
N GLY A 108 -16.55 -2.45 4.16
CA GLY A 108 -17.06 -2.86 5.46
C GLY A 108 -16.75 -1.91 6.62
N HIS A 109 -15.72 -1.07 6.50
CA HIS A 109 -15.15 -0.34 7.64
C HIS A 109 -15.05 1.18 7.45
N CYS A 110 -15.20 1.69 6.22
CA CYS A 110 -15.23 3.13 5.95
C CYS A 110 -16.67 3.62 5.82
N SER A 111 -17.04 4.60 6.66
CA SER A 111 -18.41 5.14 6.75
C SER A 111 -18.79 6.07 5.59
N GLU A 112 -17.80 6.58 4.86
CA GLU A 112 -17.98 7.56 3.79
C GLU A 112 -17.46 7.03 2.45
N GLN A 113 -18.29 7.13 1.40
CA GLN A 113 -17.78 7.07 0.03
C GLN A 113 -17.06 8.39 -0.25
N ARG A 114 -15.77 8.47 0.08
CA ARG A 114 -14.95 9.58 -0.40
C ARG A 114 -15.00 9.63 -1.94
N PRO A 115 -14.94 10.83 -2.54
CA PRO A 115 -14.74 10.97 -3.98
C PRO A 115 -13.59 10.08 -4.44
N LYS A 116 -13.70 9.53 -5.66
CA LYS A 116 -12.63 8.71 -6.22
C LYS A 116 -11.33 9.52 -6.19
N PRO A 117 -10.25 9.00 -5.58
CA PRO A 117 -8.98 9.71 -5.52
C PRO A 117 -8.52 10.14 -6.92
N SER A 118 -7.85 11.29 -6.99
CA SER A 118 -7.19 11.68 -8.23
C SER A 118 -6.17 10.61 -8.62
N VAL A 119 -6.13 10.28 -9.91
CA VAL A 119 -5.12 9.37 -10.46
C VAL A 119 -3.74 10.01 -10.26
N PRO A 120 -2.76 9.32 -9.65
CA PRO A 120 -1.43 9.90 -9.49
C PRO A 120 -0.78 10.22 -10.84
N GLY A 121 0.00 11.30 -10.88
CA GLY A 121 0.69 11.79 -12.09
C GLY A 121 1.42 10.70 -12.87
N PRO A 122 2.28 9.87 -12.24
CA PRO A 122 2.98 8.79 -12.94
C PRO A 122 2.06 7.76 -13.60
N LEU A 123 0.91 7.46 -12.97
CA LEU A 123 -0.09 6.56 -13.54
C LEU A 123 -0.81 7.23 -14.72
N GLN A 124 -1.14 8.51 -14.60
CA GLN A 124 -1.73 9.30 -15.69
C GLN A 124 -0.79 9.41 -16.91
N ASP A 125 0.51 9.62 -16.67
CA ASP A 125 1.54 9.68 -17.71
C ASP A 125 1.71 8.35 -18.45
N LEU A 126 1.54 7.22 -17.76
CA LEU A 126 1.53 5.92 -18.44
C LEU A 126 0.23 5.69 -19.21
N GLN A 127 -0.90 6.17 -18.69
CA GLN A 127 -2.18 6.10 -19.39
C GLN A 127 -2.23 6.91 -20.69
N SER A 128 -1.42 7.97 -20.81
CA SER A 128 -1.32 8.77 -22.05
C SER A 128 -0.44 8.14 -23.14
N ARG A 129 0.33 7.10 -22.80
CA ARG A 129 1.33 6.43 -23.66
C ARG A 129 0.95 4.98 -24.03
N LYS A 130 -0.34 4.63 -23.96
CA LYS A 130 -0.86 3.26 -24.09
C LYS A 130 -0.51 2.56 -25.41
N GLU A 131 -0.16 3.32 -26.44
CA GLU A 131 0.35 2.81 -27.72
C GLU A 131 1.66 2.03 -27.58
N PHE A 132 2.48 2.34 -26.56
CA PHE A 132 3.75 1.65 -26.27
C PHE A 132 3.54 0.48 -25.31
N ILE A 133 2.68 -0.47 -25.71
CA ILE A 133 2.14 -1.54 -24.86
C ILE A 133 3.20 -2.25 -24.01
N HIS A 134 4.31 -2.71 -24.61
CA HIS A 134 5.35 -3.44 -23.87
C HIS A 134 6.08 -2.56 -22.87
N THR A 135 6.47 -1.34 -23.27
CA THR A 135 7.14 -0.38 -22.38
C THR A 135 6.24 0.01 -21.22
N VAL A 136 4.97 0.34 -21.51
CA VAL A 136 3.96 0.68 -20.50
C VAL A 136 3.72 -0.49 -19.54
N SER A 137 3.65 -1.72 -20.04
CA SER A 137 3.45 -2.90 -19.20
C SER A 137 4.63 -3.14 -18.25
N ILE A 138 5.86 -3.01 -18.75
CA ILE A 138 7.06 -3.17 -17.92
C ILE A 138 7.15 -2.06 -16.89
N GLU A 139 6.93 -0.80 -17.28
CA GLU A 139 6.94 0.33 -16.34
C GLU A 139 5.85 0.16 -15.28
N ALA A 140 4.63 -0.22 -15.66
CA ALA A 140 3.54 -0.49 -14.72
C ALA A 140 3.88 -1.59 -13.70
N LEU A 141 4.52 -2.69 -14.12
CA LEU A 141 4.97 -3.74 -13.20
C LEU A 141 6.01 -3.22 -12.18
N MET A 142 6.96 -2.42 -12.65
CA MET A 142 7.98 -1.84 -11.76
C MET A 142 7.37 -0.83 -10.80
N ARG A 143 6.40 -0.02 -11.26
CA ARG A 143 5.63 0.90 -10.42
C ARG A 143 4.81 0.16 -9.36
N VAL A 144 4.19 -0.97 -9.71
CA VAL A 144 3.52 -1.84 -8.72
C VAL A 144 4.52 -2.29 -7.66
N LYS A 145 5.70 -2.77 -8.06
CA LYS A 145 6.74 -3.19 -7.10
C LYS A 145 7.14 -2.04 -6.16
N GLU A 146 7.41 -0.84 -6.68
CA GLU A 146 7.76 0.31 -5.85
C GLU A 146 6.65 0.68 -4.87
N PHE A 147 5.41 0.69 -5.37
CA PHE A 147 4.24 1.02 -4.58
C PHE A 147 3.98 -0.01 -3.46
N LEU A 148 4.15 -1.30 -3.75
CA LEU A 148 4.06 -2.35 -2.72
C LEU A 148 5.14 -2.20 -1.65
N ASN A 149 6.37 -1.84 -2.04
CA ASN A 149 7.44 -1.56 -1.07
C ASN A 149 7.12 -0.34 -0.21
N LEU A 150 6.49 0.69 -0.77
CA LEU A 150 6.01 1.85 -0.01
C LEU A 150 4.89 1.44 0.95
N LEU A 151 3.91 0.64 0.50
CA LEU A 151 2.83 0.12 1.34
C LEU A 151 3.35 -0.72 2.51
N LEU A 152 4.33 -1.60 2.26
CA LEU A 152 4.93 -2.45 3.30
C LEU A 152 5.61 -1.63 4.41
N LYS A 153 6.15 -0.45 4.09
CA LYS A 153 6.74 0.48 5.07
C LYS A 153 5.69 1.28 5.84
N ASN A 154 4.47 1.35 5.33
CA ASN A 154 3.45 2.30 5.76
C ASN A 154 2.08 1.61 5.93
N LEU A 155 2.04 0.38 6.46
CA LEU A 155 0.81 -0.39 6.64
C LEU A 155 -0.20 0.29 7.56
N ASP A 156 0.23 1.25 8.39
CA ASP A 156 -0.65 2.02 9.27
C ASP A 156 -1.63 2.89 8.49
N HIS A 157 -1.31 3.27 7.24
CA HIS A 157 -2.23 3.98 6.35
C HIS A 157 -3.47 3.16 5.97
N LEU A 158 -3.48 1.85 6.21
CA LEU A 158 -4.66 1.01 5.99
C LEU A 158 -5.78 1.24 7.01
N GLU A 159 -5.47 1.93 8.11
CA GLU A 159 -6.47 2.35 9.10
C GLU A 159 -7.22 3.61 8.67
N THR A 160 -6.64 4.40 7.77
CA THR A 160 -7.18 5.66 7.32
C THR A 160 -8.24 5.42 6.24
N CYS A 161 -9.47 5.87 6.50
CA CYS A 161 -10.44 6.14 5.46
C CYS A 161 -10.32 7.60 5.04
#